data_AF-A0AAE8QJK9-F1
#
_entry.id   AF-A0AAE8QJK9-F1
#
_cell.length_a   1.000
_cell.length_b   1.000
_cell.length_c   1.000
_cell.angle_alpha   90.00
_cell.angle_beta   90.00
_cell.angle_gamma   90.00
#
_symmetry.space_group_name_H-M   'P 1'
#
loop_
_entity.id
_entity.type
_entity.pdbx_description
1 polymer ?
#
loop_
_entity_poly.entity_id
_entity_poly.type
_entity_poly.pdbx_seq_one_letter_code
_entity_poly.pdbx_strand_id
1 'polypeptide(L)' 'MFRLFLFLVSYGLMILSVGNLILYLNYRTLGYSWKVVFKFIFQTTEFYMAVGACIIICAVVLDLGFDRSSDKP' A
#
# COMPACT_ATOMS: atom_id res chain seq x y z
N MET A 1 -21.09 2.50 4.09
CA MET A 1 -20.20 2.80 5.24
C MET A 1 -18.98 1.88 5.30
N PHE A 2 -19.14 0.55 5.18
CA PHE A 2 -18.02 -0.40 5.24
C PHE A 2 -16.92 -0.18 4.17
N ARG A 3 -17.28 0.26 2.95
CA ARG A 3 -16.31 0.66 1.91
C ARG A 3 -15.37 1.78 2.33
N LEU A 4 -15.91 2.85 2.91
CA LEU A 4 -15.12 3.97 3.40
C LEU A 4 -14.19 3.52 4.53
N PHE A 5 -14.66 2.62 5.39
CA PHE A 5 -13.82 2.04 6.44
C PHE A 5 -12.65 1.23 5.88
N LEU A 6 -12.90 0.30 4.94
CA LEU A 6 -11.85 -0.48 4.27
C LEU A 6 -10.87 0.41 3.51
N PHE A 7 -11.37 1.44 2.82
CA PHE A 7 -10.54 2.43 2.15
C PHE A 7 -9.64 3.16 3.14
N LEU A 8 -10.20 3.65 4.25
CA LEU A 8 -9.46 4.43 5.25
C LEU A 8 -8.38 3.60 5.95
N VAL A 9 -8.69 2.35 6.30
CA VAL A 9 -7.72 1.42 6.91
C VAL A 9 -6.59 1.09 5.93
N SER A 10 -6.93 0.76 4.68
CA SER A 10 -5.94 0.44 3.65
C SER A 10 -5.07 1.65 3.31
N TYR A 11 -5.67 2.84 3.25
CA TYR A 11 -4.96 4.09 3.03
C TYR A 11 -4.01 4.44 4.19
N GLY A 12 -4.43 4.22 5.43
CA GLY A 12 -3.59 4.38 6.61
C GLY A 12 -2.38 3.44 6.60
N LEU A 13 -2.58 2.15 6.27
CA LEU A 13 -1.51 1.17 6.10
C LEU A 13 -0.53 1.54 4.98
N MET A 14 -1.06 2.10 3.88
CA MET A 14 -0.24 2.56 2.77
C MET A 14 0.67 3.73 3.19
N ILE A 15 0.12 4.74 3.88
CA ILE A 15 0.91 5.88 4.37
C ILE A 15 1.98 5.44 5.37
N LEU A 16 1.66 4.56 6.32
CA LEU A 16 2.62 4.02 7.28
C LEU A 16 3.78 3.32 6.59
N SER A 17 3.46 2.42 5.64
CA SER A 17 4.47 1.67 4.89
C SER A 17 5.34 2.58 4.03
N VAL A 18 4.73 3.54 3.32
CA VAL A 18 5.44 4.54 2.49
C VAL A 18 6.30 5.47 3.37
N GLY A 19 5.83 5.85 4.55
CA GLY A 19 6.58 6.65 5.51
C GLY A 19 7.87 5.94 5.95
N ASN A 20 7.79 4.66 6.29
CA ASN A 20 8.98 3.87 6.61
C ASN A 20 9.90 3.67 5.39
N LEU A 21 9.34 3.46 4.19
CA LEU A 21 10.08 3.45 2.93
C LEU A 21 10.91 4.73 2.71
N ILE A 22 10.37 5.89 3.07
CA ILE A 22 11.09 7.18 3.01
C ILE A 22 12.23 7.25 4.04
N LEU A 23 12.09 6.64 5.21
CA LEU A 23 13.19 6.55 6.18
C LEU A 23 14.35 5.69 5.64
N TYR A 24 14.09 4.66 4.82
CA TYR A 24 15.18 3.90 4.19
C TYR A 24 15.94 4.70 3.11
N LEU A 25 15.32 5.72 2.52
CA LEU A 25 16.05 6.64 1.64
C LEU A 25 17.14 7.42 2.39
N ASN A 26 17.05 7.51 3.73
CA ASN A 26 18.09 8.09 4.58
C ASN A 26 19.38 7.24 4.61
N TYR A 27 19.35 5.97 4.20
CA TYR A 27 20.58 5.19 3.99
C TYR A 27 21.45 5.74 2.84
N ARG A 28 20.88 6.56 1.94
CA ARG A 28 21.64 7.29 0.93
C ARG A 28 22.57 8.32 1.58
N THR A 29 22.12 9.04 2.60
CA THR A 29 22.91 10.04 3.31
C THR A 29 24.05 9.42 4.13
N LEU A 30 23.92 8.14 4.48
CA LEU A 30 24.97 7.31 5.08
C LEU A 30 26.03 6.82 4.07
N GLY A 31 25.90 7.14 2.78
CA GLY A 31 26.91 6.82 1.75
C GLY A 31 26.71 5.47 1.04
N TYR A 32 25.59 4.78 1.27
CA TYR A 32 25.29 3.53 0.57
C TYR A 32 24.93 3.77 -0.90
N SER A 33 25.36 2.85 -1.77
CA SER A 33 25.07 2.91 -3.21
C SER A 33 23.57 2.74 -3.47
N TRP A 34 23.03 3.49 -4.44
CA TRP A 34 21.61 3.46 -4.85
C TRP A 34 21.06 2.05 -5.09
N LYS A 35 21.89 1.15 -5.65
CA LYS A 35 21.51 -0.25 -5.89
C LYS A 35 21.19 -1.01 -4.59
N VAL A 36 21.92 -0.72 -3.52
CA VAL A 36 21.76 -1.39 -2.22
C VAL A 36 20.50 -0.87 -1.52
N VAL A 37 20.28 0.45 -1.56
CA VAL A 37 19.09 1.09 -0.97
C VAL A 37 17.81 0.58 -1.64
N PHE A 38 17.77 0.54 -2.97
CA PHE A 38 16.62 -0.02 -3.69
C PHE A 38 16.43 -1.52 -3.43
N LYS A 39 17.52 -2.31 -3.44
CA LYS A 39 17.43 -3.73 -3.12
C LYS A 39 16.87 -3.97 -1.72
N PHE A 40 17.27 -3.15 -0.75
CA PHE A 40 16.76 -3.20 0.61
C PHE A 40 15.26 -2.88 0.63
N ILE A 41 14.87 -1.75 0.03
CA ILE A 41 13.48 -1.30 -0.12
C ILE A 41 12.57 -2.40 -0.72
N PHE A 42 13.02 -3.08 -1.78
CA PHE A 42 12.23 -4.15 -2.42
C PHE A 42 12.15 -5.44 -1.61
N GLN A 43 13.10 -5.67 -0.70
CA GLN A 43 13.18 -6.89 0.10
C GLN A 43 12.44 -6.75 1.45
N THR A 44 12.14 -5.53 1.88
CA THR A 44 11.44 -5.28 3.15
C THR A 44 9.96 -5.66 3.06
N THR A 45 9.44 -6.27 4.13
CA THR A 45 8.02 -6.64 4.31
C THR A 45 7.06 -5.45 4.11
N GLU A 46 7.55 -4.24 4.37
CA GLU A 46 6.79 -2.99 4.26
C GLU A 46 6.42 -2.64 2.81
N PHE A 47 7.27 -3.00 1.84
CA PHE A 47 6.94 -2.83 0.43
C PHE A 47 5.83 -3.79 -0.01
N TYR A 48 5.86 -5.04 0.47
CA TYR A 48 4.77 -5.99 0.24
C TYR A 48 3.45 -5.53 0.88
N MET A 49 3.51 -4.95 2.08
CA MET A 49 2.32 -4.36 2.71
C MET A 49 1.79 -3.14 1.96
N ALA A 50 2.66 -2.26 1.45
CA ALA A 50 2.25 -1.14 0.60
C ALA A 50 1.59 -1.61 -0.70
N VAL A 51 2.14 -2.63 -1.37
CA VAL A 51 1.56 -3.22 -2.58
C VAL A 51 0.20 -3.87 -2.28
N GLY A 52 0.10 -4.64 -1.19
CA GLY A 52 -1.17 -5.25 -0.77
C GLY A 52 -2.25 -4.21 -0.47
N ALA A 53 -1.90 -3.14 0.26
CA ALA A 53 -2.79 -2.02 0.53
C ALA A 53 -3.23 -1.30 -0.76
N CYS A 54 -2.31 -1.13 -1.71
CA CYS A 54 -2.61 -0.51 -3.01
C CYS A 54 -3.60 -1.35 -3.83
N ILE A 55 -3.42 -2.69 -3.85
CA ILE A 55 -4.35 -3.62 -4.51
C ILE A 55 -5.74 -3.55 -3.87
N ILE A 56 -5.82 -3.52 -2.54
CA ILE A 56 -7.11 -3.42 -1.82
C ILE A 56 -7.79 -2.08 -2.12
N ILE A 57 -7.04 -0.97 -2.14
CA ILE A 57 -7.56 0.35 -2.53
C ILE A 57 -8.08 0.32 -3.97
N CYS A 58 -7.32 -0.21 -4.92
CA CYS A 58 -7.75 -0.35 -6.31
C CYS A 58 -9.01 -1.22 -6.43
N ALA A 59 -9.10 -2.33 -5.69
CA ALA A 59 -10.29 -3.19 -5.69
C ALA A 59 -11.53 -2.49 -5.09
N VAL A 60 -11.34 -1.70 -4.03
CA VAL A 60 -12.43 -0.92 -3.42
C VAL A 60 -12.89 0.22 -4.33
N VAL A 61 -11.96 0.90 -5.01
CA VAL A 61 -12.23 2.04 -5.90
C VAL A 61 -12.82 1.61 -7.24
N LEU A 62 -12.35 0.52 -7.83
CA LEU A 62 -12.86 -0.02 -9.10
C LEU A 62 -14.18 -0.78 -8.96
N ASP A 63 -14.77 -0.79 -7.76
CA ASP A 63 -16.09 -1.38 -7.51
C ASP A 63 -16.18 -2.87 -7.92
N LEU A 64 -15.07 -3.62 -7.85
CA LEU A 64 -14.88 -4.91 -8.54
C LEU A 64 -15.67 -6.09 -7.93
N GLY A 65 -16.82 -5.87 -7.29
CA GLY A 65 -17.62 -6.96 -6.75
C GLY A 65 -18.84 -6.63 -5.89
N PHE A 66 -19.43 -5.43 -5.93
CA PHE A 66 -20.64 -5.16 -5.14
C PHE A 66 -21.85 -4.66 -5.92
N ASP A 67 -21.89 -4.90 -7.25
CA ASP A 67 -23.09 -4.73 -8.07
C ASP A 67 -23.80 -6.05 -8.42
N ARG A 68 -23.47 -7.14 -7.71
CA ARG A 68 -24.20 -8.43 -7.79
C ARG A 68 -24.73 -8.83 -6.43
N SER A 69 -25.84 -8.23 -6.01
CA SER A 69 -26.94 -8.94 -5.31
C SER A 69 -27.96 -7.95 -4.71
N SER A 70 -28.44 -7.00 -5.49
CA SER A 70 -29.77 -6.42 -5.26
C SER A 70 -30.45 -6.14 -6.60
N ASP A 71 -30.31 -7.09 -7.54
CA ASP A 71 -31.34 -7.26 -8.56
C ASP A 71 -32.49 -8.02 -7.89
N LYS A 72 -33.45 -7.23 -7.38
CA LYS A 72 -34.92 -7.37 -7.41
C LYS A 72 -35.58 -8.75 -7.21
N PRO A 73 -36.84 -8.81 -6.74
CA PRO A 73 -37.88 -7.77 -6.77
C PRO A 73 -38.23 -7.10 -5.43
#